data_AF-A0A521QM47-F1
#
_entry.id   AF-A0A521QM47-F1
#
_cell.length_a   1.000
_cell.length_b   1.000
_cell.length_c   1.000
_cell.angle_alpha   90.00
_cell.angle_beta   90.00
_cell.angle_gamma   90.00
#
_symmetry.space_group_name_H-M   'P 1'
#
loop_
_entity.id
_entity.type
_entity.pdbx_description
1 polymer ?
#
loop_
_entity_poly.entity_id
_entity_poly.type
_entity_poly.pdbx_seq_one_letter_code
_entity_poly.pdbx_strand_id
1 'polypeptide(L)'
;MKTDFEHWLAAQFGETGPFTLFILLMKIGADDAVPLKSSYAHLIGDDMTWAEMRRLLDSAGTAWDGVAFFVGLGHAGGPLVDETARRRLRDVEADVKADPLTLNRGRFFDREGRHLQIDETAA
;
A
#
# COMPACT_ATOMS: atom_id res chain seq x y z
N MET A 1 14.01 -2.98 -16.60
CA MET A 1 13.67 -4.18 -15.80
C MET A 1 12.52 -3.78 -14.90
N LYS A 2 11.47 -4.60 -14.80
CA LYS A 2 10.32 -4.29 -13.94
C LYS A 2 10.70 -4.48 -12.46
N THR A 3 10.22 -3.60 -11.59
CA THR A 3 10.37 -3.72 -10.13
C THR A 3 9.37 -4.71 -9.55
N ASP A 4 9.52 -5.07 -8.27
CA ASP A 4 8.56 -5.92 -7.57
C ASP A 4 7.16 -5.31 -7.54
N PHE A 5 7.08 -3.98 -7.44
CA PHE A 5 5.81 -3.24 -7.56
C PHE A 5 5.12 -3.47 -8.90
N GLU A 6 5.84 -3.36 -10.02
CA GLU A 6 5.26 -3.53 -11.35
C GLU A 6 4.83 -4.98 -11.62
N HIS A 7 5.58 -5.96 -11.09
CA HIS A 7 5.17 -7.36 -11.14
C HIS A 7 3.93 -7.63 -10.30
N TRP A 8 3.87 -7.09 -9.08
CA TRP A 8 2.72 -7.23 -8.21
C TRP A 8 1.48 -6.56 -8.80
N LEU A 9 1.59 -5.34 -9.32
CA LEU A 9 0.45 -4.61 -9.85
C LEU A 9 -0.20 -5.35 -11.04
N ALA A 10 0.62 -5.86 -11.96
CA ALA A 10 0.14 -6.65 -13.09
C ALA A 10 -0.58 -7.93 -12.64
N ALA A 11 -0.02 -8.66 -11.67
CA ALA A 11 -0.66 -9.86 -11.12
C ALA A 11 -1.98 -9.53 -10.41
N GLN A 12 -1.98 -8.52 -9.54
CA GLN A 12 -3.15 -8.09 -8.79
C GLN A 12 -4.29 -7.65 -9.70
N PHE A 13 -3.97 -6.84 -10.71
CA PHE A 13 -4.96 -6.37 -11.68
C PHE A 13 -5.48 -7.50 -12.57
N GLY A 14 -4.61 -8.43 -12.98
CA GLY A 14 -5.00 -9.62 -13.74
C GLY A 14 -5.97 -10.53 -12.98
N GLU A 15 -5.83 -10.62 -11.65
CA GLU A 15 -6.72 -11.42 -10.79
C GLU A 15 -8.05 -10.72 -10.49
N THR A 16 -8.03 -9.40 -10.27
CA THR A 16 -9.17 -8.68 -9.67
C THR A 16 -9.87 -7.70 -10.60
N GLY A 17 -9.24 -7.33 -11.72
CA GLY A 17 -9.64 -6.17 -12.52
C GLY A 17 -9.38 -4.86 -11.77
N PRO A 18 -10.18 -3.81 -12.02
CA PRO A 18 -10.08 -2.55 -11.28
C PRO A 18 -10.34 -2.71 -9.78
N PHE A 19 -9.60 -2.00 -8.93
CA PHE A 19 -9.71 -2.11 -7.47
C PHE A 19 -9.39 -0.80 -6.75
N THR A 20 -9.73 -0.73 -5.45
CA THR A 20 -9.29 0.36 -4.57
C THR A 20 -7.95 -0.01 -3.92
N LEU A 21 -6.96 0.84 -4.10
CA LEU A 21 -5.65 0.77 -3.47
C LEU A 21 -5.64 1.68 -2.24
N PHE A 22 -5.49 1.11 -1.05
CA PHE A 22 -5.21 1.85 0.18
C PHE A 22 -3.70 2.02 0.33
N ILE A 23 -3.27 3.23 0.63
CA ILE A 23 -1.88 3.66 0.61
C ILE A 23 -1.53 4.19 1.99
N LEU A 24 -0.55 3.58 2.65
CA LEU A 24 0.00 4.05 3.92
C LEU A 24 1.48 4.38 3.71
N LEU A 25 1.84 5.67 3.81
CA LEU A 25 3.24 6.09 3.87
C LEU A 25 3.78 5.77 5.26
N MET A 26 4.97 5.18 5.30
CA MET A 26 5.58 4.65 6.51
C MET A 26 6.93 5.32 6.76
N LYS A 27 7.22 5.56 8.04
CA LYS A 27 8.59 5.77 8.52
C LYS A 27 9.10 4.44 9.05
N ILE A 28 10.34 4.09 8.71
CA ILE A 28 10.99 2.86 9.15
C ILE A 28 12.14 3.26 10.07
N GLY A 29 12.02 2.91 11.35
CA GLY A 29 13.09 3.07 12.35
C GLY A 29 13.99 1.83 12.42
N ALA A 30 14.75 1.73 13.52
CA ALA A 30 15.64 0.60 13.74
C ALA A 30 14.87 -0.69 14.11
N ASP A 31 13.79 -0.54 14.86
CA ASP A 31 12.98 -1.60 15.46
C ASP A 31 11.47 -1.40 15.24
N ASP A 32 11.07 -0.33 14.54
CA ASP A 32 9.66 0.00 14.31
C ASP A 32 9.36 0.43 12.87
N ALA A 33 8.08 0.33 12.51
CA ALA A 33 7.53 0.91 11.28
C ALA A 33 6.21 1.60 11.61
N VAL A 34 6.17 2.92 11.46
CA VAL A 34 5.03 3.75 11.90
C VAL A 34 4.34 4.48 10.73
N PRO A 35 3.00 4.51 10.65
CA PRO A 35 2.29 5.25 9.62
C PRO A 35 2.47 6.77 9.77
N LEU A 36 2.71 7.45 8.64
CA LEU A 36 2.89 8.90 8.54
C LEU A 36 1.65 9.60 7.96
N LYS A 37 1.21 9.12 6.80
CA LYS A 37 0.06 9.63 6.03
C LYS A 37 -0.62 8.48 5.34
N SER A 38 -1.90 8.63 5.07
CA SER A 38 -2.66 7.64 4.32
C SER A 38 -3.50 8.29 3.24
N SER A 39 -3.82 7.51 2.23
CA SER A 39 -4.76 7.88 1.16
C SER A 39 -5.35 6.61 0.54
N TYR A 40 -6.30 6.78 -0.36
CA TYR A 40 -6.74 5.71 -1.24
C TYR A 40 -6.87 6.23 -2.67
N ALA A 41 -6.72 5.33 -3.64
CA ALA A 41 -6.91 5.58 -5.05
C ALA A 41 -7.65 4.42 -5.69
N HIS A 42 -8.35 4.68 -6.79
CA HIS A 42 -8.97 3.63 -7.60
C HIS A 42 -8.05 3.35 -8.79
N LEU A 43 -7.53 2.13 -8.88
CA LEU A 43 -6.72 1.71 -10.01
C LEU A 43 -7.61 1.08 -11.08
N ILE A 44 -7.55 1.65 -12.28
CA ILE A 44 -8.34 1.25 -13.45
C ILE A 44 -7.48 0.53 -14.51
N GLY A 45 -6.17 0.40 -14.27
CA GLY A 45 -5.21 -0.33 -15.09
C GLY A 45 -3.92 -0.65 -14.32
N ASP A 46 -3.00 -1.37 -14.95
CA ASP A 46 -1.73 -1.84 -14.38
C ASP A 46 -0.48 -1.19 -15.00
N ASP A 47 -0.66 -0.15 -15.84
CA ASP A 47 0.44 0.55 -16.54
C ASP A 47 1.30 1.45 -15.63
N MET A 48 0.90 1.64 -14.37
CA MET A 48 1.63 2.51 -13.43
C MET A 48 3.01 1.94 -13.14
N THR A 49 4.06 2.70 -13.49
CA THR A 49 5.43 2.33 -13.12
C THR A 49 5.73 2.69 -11.67
N TRP A 50 6.73 2.04 -11.08
CA TRP A 50 7.18 2.42 -9.73
C TRP A 50 7.67 3.88 -9.66
N ALA A 51 8.35 4.35 -10.71
CA ALA A 51 8.84 5.72 -10.75
C ALA A 51 7.70 6.76 -10.72
N GLU A 52 6.58 6.47 -11.38
CA GLU A 52 5.39 7.32 -11.38
C GLU A 52 4.65 7.26 -10.04
N MET A 53 4.41 6.05 -9.51
CA MET A 53 3.83 5.88 -8.18
C MET A 53 4.65 6.62 -7.14
N ARG A 54 5.98 6.46 -7.16
CA ARG A 54 6.89 7.15 -6.25
C ARG A 54 6.78 8.67 -6.32
N ARG A 55 6.70 9.25 -7.53
CA ARG A 55 6.49 10.70 -7.70
C ARG A 55 5.14 11.15 -7.13
N LEU A 56 4.09 10.35 -7.29
CA LEU A 56 2.78 10.63 -6.70
C LEU A 56 2.85 10.59 -5.18
N LEU A 57 3.51 9.59 -4.59
CA LEU A 57 3.71 9.49 -3.15
C LEU A 57 4.54 10.65 -2.60
N ASP A 58 5.60 11.05 -3.31
CA ASP A 58 6.46 12.19 -2.93
C ASP A 58 5.68 13.52 -2.91
N SER A 59 4.60 13.65 -3.69
CA SER A 59 3.72 14.83 -3.69
C SER A 59 2.97 15.05 -2.38
N ALA A 60 2.92 14.04 -1.50
CA ALA A 60 2.34 14.17 -0.17
C ALA A 60 3.13 15.14 0.75
N GLY A 61 4.35 15.54 0.37
CA GLY A 61 5.12 16.57 1.08
C GLY A 61 5.64 16.15 2.45
N THR A 62 5.77 14.84 2.70
CA THR A 62 6.33 14.28 3.94
C THR A 62 7.36 13.23 3.58
N ALA A 63 8.56 13.30 4.17
CA ALA A 63 9.59 12.29 3.97
C ALA A 63 9.10 10.93 4.49
N TRP A 64 9.28 9.88 3.69
CA TRP A 64 8.81 8.53 3.96
C TRP A 64 9.90 7.52 3.53
N ASP A 65 9.96 6.38 4.21
CA ASP A 65 10.98 5.35 3.99
C ASP A 65 10.41 4.14 3.24
N GLY A 66 9.15 3.82 3.50
CA GLY A 66 8.40 2.79 2.78
C GLY A 66 6.93 3.13 2.58
N VAL A 67 6.24 2.34 1.77
CA VAL A 67 4.79 2.47 1.53
C VAL A 67 4.13 1.10 1.56
N ALA A 68 3.05 0.99 2.31
CA ALA A 68 2.22 -0.20 2.36
C ALA A 68 0.96 -0.02 1.54
N PHE A 69 0.66 -1.03 0.73
CA PHE A 69 -0.49 -1.12 -0.13
C PHE A 69 -1.42 -2.23 0.33
N PHE A 70 -2.70 -1.91 0.49
CA PHE A 70 -3.76 -2.87 0.72
C PHE A 70 -4.83 -2.73 -0.36
N VAL A 71 -5.46 -3.84 -0.73
CA VAL A 71 -6.47 -3.84 -1.78
C VAL A 71 -7.87 -3.99 -1.20
N GLY A 72 -8.79 -3.17 -1.70
CA GLY A 72 -10.22 -3.23 -1.42
C GLY A 72 -11.01 -3.48 -2.70
N LEU A 73 -11.96 -4.42 -2.61
CA LEU A 73 -12.90 -4.73 -3.68
C LEU A 73 -14.33 -4.53 -3.21
N GLY A 74 -15.18 -3.99 -4.10
CA GLY A 74 -16.61 -3.94 -3.93
C GLY A 74 -17.25 -5.33 -3.92
N HIS A 75 -18.50 -5.39 -3.44
CA HIS A 75 -19.23 -6.66 -3.29
C HIS A 75 -19.39 -7.44 -4.61
N ALA A 76 -19.50 -6.74 -5.74
CA ALA A 76 -19.60 -7.33 -7.08
C ALA A 76 -18.24 -7.46 -7.80
N GLY A 77 -17.12 -7.25 -7.10
CA GLY A 77 -15.83 -6.92 -7.71
C GLY A 77 -15.73 -5.42 -8.02
N GLY A 78 -14.57 -4.98 -8.51
CA GLY A 78 -14.33 -3.58 -8.83
C GLY A 78 -13.91 -2.73 -7.61
N PRO A 79 -13.68 -1.41 -7.81
CA PRO A 79 -13.33 -0.49 -6.74
C PRO A 79 -14.49 -0.29 -5.75
N LEU A 80 -14.14 0.03 -4.51
CA LEU A 80 -15.10 0.43 -3.48
C LEU A 80 -15.68 1.81 -3.79
N VAL A 81 -16.93 2.03 -3.38
CA VAL A 81 -17.49 3.38 -3.33
C VAL A 81 -16.75 4.22 -2.27
N ASP A 82 -16.64 5.52 -2.52
CA ASP A 82 -15.79 6.43 -1.74
C ASP A 82 -16.07 6.42 -0.23
N GLU A 83 -17.33 6.35 0.19
CA GLU A 83 -17.66 6.29 1.61
C GLU A 83 -17.12 5.02 2.27
N THR A 84 -17.25 3.88 1.59
CA THR A 84 -16.72 2.59 2.05
C THR A 84 -15.19 2.60 2.02
N ALA A 85 -14.58 3.17 0.98
CA ALA A 85 -13.13 3.31 0.88
C ALA A 85 -12.56 4.15 2.04
N ARG A 86 -13.16 5.31 2.34
CA ARG A 86 -12.75 6.16 3.48
C ARG A 86 -12.87 5.45 4.82
N ARG A 87 -13.94 4.66 5.01
CA ARG A 87 -14.10 3.86 6.23
C ARG A 87 -13.02 2.79 6.31
N ARG A 88 -12.83 2.04 5.24
CA ARG A 88 -11.86 0.94 5.19
C ARG A 88 -10.42 1.44 5.35
N LEU A 89 -10.09 2.61 4.83
CA LEU A 89 -8.78 3.22 5.05
C LEU A 89 -8.51 3.45 6.55
N ARG A 90 -9.48 3.98 7.29
CA ARG A 90 -9.35 4.17 8.75
C ARG A 90 -9.19 2.85 9.49
N ASP A 91 -9.88 1.79 9.06
CA ASP A 91 -9.74 0.46 9.65
C ASP A 91 -8.32 -0.08 9.42
N VAL A 92 -7.80 0.02 8.20
CA VAL A 92 -6.41 -0.38 7.86
C VAL A 92 -5.38 0.40 8.67
N GLU A 93 -5.57 1.72 8.82
CA GLU A 93 -4.70 2.54 9.67
C GLU A 93 -4.73 2.10 11.14
N ALA A 94 -5.91 1.78 11.67
CA ALA A 94 -6.07 1.33 13.05
C ALA A 94 -5.42 -0.04 13.26
N ASP A 95 -5.61 -0.97 12.32
CA ASP A 95 -5.01 -2.31 12.36
C ASP A 95 -3.48 -2.24 12.35
N VAL A 96 -2.88 -1.43 11.47
CA VAL A 96 -1.42 -1.26 11.40
C VAL A 96 -0.86 -0.57 12.65
N LYS A 97 -1.58 0.39 13.23
CA LYS A 97 -1.16 1.04 14.49
C LYS A 97 -1.25 0.08 15.68
N ALA A 98 -2.20 -0.84 15.67
CA ALA A 98 -2.37 -1.83 16.73
C ALA A 98 -1.35 -2.97 16.62
N ASP A 99 -1.05 -3.40 15.39
CA ASP A 99 -0.13 -4.50 15.09
C ASP A 99 0.64 -4.24 13.78
N PRO A 100 1.92 -3.84 13.84
CA PRO A 100 2.76 -3.61 12.66
C PRO A 100 2.90 -4.84 11.75
N LEU A 101 2.71 -6.08 12.24
CA LEU A 101 2.76 -7.28 11.41
C LEU A 101 1.62 -7.33 10.38
N THR A 102 0.57 -6.52 10.58
CA THR A 102 -0.49 -6.32 9.58
C THR A 102 0.06 -5.87 8.22
N LEU A 103 1.21 -5.20 8.19
CA LEU A 103 1.88 -4.78 6.94
C LEU A 103 2.18 -5.96 6.01
N ASN A 104 2.43 -7.16 6.56
CA ASN A 104 2.67 -8.38 5.79
C ASN A 104 1.42 -8.93 5.09
N ARG A 105 0.21 -8.49 5.48
CA ARG A 105 -1.04 -8.83 4.79
C ARG A 105 -1.25 -8.01 3.52
N GLY A 106 -0.55 -6.87 3.41
CA GLY A 106 -0.55 -6.01 2.25
C GLY A 106 0.62 -6.31 1.30
N ARG A 107 1.09 -5.26 0.63
CA ARG A 107 2.40 -5.22 -0.03
C ARG A 107 3.17 -4.02 0.48
N PHE A 108 4.33 -4.26 1.06
CA PHE A 108 5.15 -3.21 1.62
C PHE A 108 6.38 -3.00 0.74
N PHE A 109 6.66 -1.76 0.34
CA PHE A 109 7.76 -1.45 -0.56
C PHE A 109 8.68 -0.38 0.02
N ASP A 110 9.99 -0.51 -0.21
CA ASP A 110 10.95 0.57 0.05
C ASP A 110 10.94 1.64 -1.06
N ARG A 111 11.79 2.66 -0.93
CA ARG A 111 11.96 3.73 -1.93
C ARG A 111 12.33 3.22 -3.34
N GLU A 112 13.01 2.10 -3.43
CA GLU A 112 13.49 1.52 -4.69
C GLU A 112 12.44 0.59 -5.34
N GLY A 113 11.33 0.34 -4.65
CA GLY A 113 10.22 -0.49 -5.15
C GLY A 113 10.46 -1.98 -4.94
N ARG A 114 11.37 -2.31 -4.01
CA ARG A 114 11.61 -3.69 -3.56
C ARG A 114 10.62 -4.06 -2.47
N HIS A 115 10.13 -5.28 -2.51
CA HIS A 115 9.21 -5.77 -1.49
C HIS A 115 9.93 -5.95 -0.14
N LEU A 116 9.32 -5.46 0.92
CA LEU A 116 9.74 -5.59 2.31
C LEU A 116 8.83 -6.55 3.07
N GLN A 117 9.38 -7.21 4.08
CA GLN A 117 8.64 -8.02 5.04
C GLN A 117 9.07 -7.60 6.45
N ILE A 118 8.12 -7.56 7.38
CA ILE A 118 8.41 -7.37 8.80
C ILE A 118 8.43 -8.72 9.49
N ASP A 119 9.50 -9.00 10.22
CA ASP A 119 9.61 -10.19 11.06
C ASP A 119 9.56 -9.81 12.54
N GLU A 120 8.96 -10.67 13.35
CA GLU A 120 9.07 -10.55 14.81
C GLU A 120 10.52 -10.84 15.21
N THR A 121 11.18 -9.89 15.87
CA THR A 121 12.41 -10.19 16.59
C THR A 121 12.08 -10.99 17.84
N ALA A 122 12.61 -12.20 17.95
CA ALA A 122 12.59 -12.95 19.20
C ALA A 122 13.26 -12.11 20.30
N ALA A 123 12.55 -11.92 21.41
CA ALA A 123 13.03 -11.20 22.59
C ALA A 123 14.19 -11.93 23.28
#